data_AF-A0A381ICQ4-F1
#
_entry.id   AF-A0A381ICQ4-F1
#
_cell.length_a   1.000
_cell.length_b   1.000
_cell.length_c   1.000
_cell.angle_alpha   90.00
_cell.angle_beta   90.00
_cell.angle_gamma   90.00
#
_symmetry.space_group_name_H-M   'P 1'
#
loop_
_entity.id
_entity.type
_entity.pdbx_description
1 polymer ?
#
loop_
_entity_poly.entity_id
_entity_poly.type
_entity_poly.pdbx_seq_one_letter_code
_entity_poly.pdbx_strand_id
1 'polypeptide(L)'
;MISTGASVTSIVLTTFIVNLRHFLMSSNLNMYIKNKSPKFILPFCHTITDETFAVNYEKFTAGNWSDRNAIYLNFFCLISSVLANFIGAFLGESISIDRFYFWLHIDFYVYSFNSFSNKK
;
A
#
# COMPACT_ATOMS: atom_id res chain seq x y z
N MET A 1 -15.82 -2.55 -14.80
CA MET A 1 -14.54 -3.30 -14.74
C MET A 1 -14.56 -4.55 -15.60
N ILE A 2 -15.43 -5.54 -15.36
CA ILE A 2 -15.54 -6.72 -16.24
C ILE A 2 -16.15 -6.35 -17.61
N SER A 3 -17.13 -5.44 -17.64
CA SER A 3 -17.74 -4.92 -18.88
C SER A 3 -16.85 -3.92 -19.67
N THR A 4 -15.70 -3.51 -19.14
CA THR A 4 -14.81 -2.48 -19.72
C THR A 4 -13.52 -3.06 -20.31
N GLY A 5 -13.48 -4.37 -20.60
CA GLY A 5 -12.33 -5.02 -21.25
C GLY A 5 -11.11 -5.25 -20.35
N ALA A 6 -11.23 -5.11 -19.02
CA ALA A 6 -10.15 -5.48 -18.12
C ALA A 6 -9.92 -6.99 -18.20
N SER A 7 -8.68 -7.39 -18.54
CA SER A 7 -8.29 -8.80 -18.61
C SER A 7 -8.60 -9.48 -17.27
N VAL A 8 -9.49 -10.48 -17.30
CA VAL A 8 -9.86 -11.28 -16.12
C VAL A 8 -8.61 -11.82 -15.42
N THR A 9 -7.59 -12.20 -16.20
CA THR A 9 -6.28 -12.62 -15.70
C THR A 9 -5.59 -11.56 -14.86
N SER A 10 -5.64 -10.29 -15.27
CA SER A 10 -5.05 -9.17 -14.50
C SER A 10 -5.76 -8.98 -13.16
N ILE A 11 -7.09 -9.09 -13.14
CA ILE A 11 -7.89 -8.99 -11.91
C ILE A 11 -7.53 -10.13 -10.95
N VAL A 12 -7.51 -11.37 -11.45
CA VAL A 12 -7.18 -12.58 -10.67
C VAL A 12 -5.76 -12.49 -10.12
N LEU A 13 -4.79 -12.11 -10.94
CA LEU A 13 -3.39 -12.04 -10.54
C LEU A 13 -3.16 -10.93 -9.51
N THR A 14 -3.77 -9.75 -9.69
CA THR A 14 -3.64 -8.64 -8.75
C THR A 14 -4.32 -8.96 -7.41
N THR A 15 -5.52 -9.54 -7.42
CA THR A 15 -6.18 -9.97 -6.16
C THR A 15 -5.42 -11.10 -5.48
N PHE A 16 -4.88 -12.07 -6.23
CA PHE A 16 -4.04 -13.12 -5.67
C PHE A 16 -2.80 -12.55 -4.98
N ILE A 17 -2.09 -11.62 -5.63
CA ILE A 17 -0.88 -10.98 -5.06
C ILE A 17 -1.24 -10.18 -3.79
N VAL A 18 -2.34 -9.42 -3.82
CA VAL A 18 -2.80 -8.68 -2.63
C VAL A 18 -3.12 -9.65 -1.48
N ASN A 19 -3.80 -10.77 -1.76
CA ASN A 19 -4.09 -11.79 -0.76
C ASN A 19 -2.82 -12.46 -0.21
N LEU A 20 -1.83 -12.74 -1.07
CA LEU A 20 -0.56 -13.33 -0.68
C LEU A 20 0.18 -12.45 0.34
N ARG A 21 0.14 -11.11 0.20
CA ARG A 21 0.75 -10.17 1.15
C ARG A 21 0.18 -10.36 2.56
N HIS A 22 -1.13 -10.43 2.68
CA HIS A 22 -1.80 -10.62 3.96
C HIS A 22 -1.51 -12.01 4.55
N PHE A 23 -1.40 -13.03 3.70
CA PHE A 23 -1.03 -14.38 4.10
C PHE A 23 0.40 -14.46 4.65
N LEU A 24 1.38 -13.87 3.96
CA LEU A 24 2.79 -13.84 4.38
C LEU A 24 2.98 -13.08 5.69
N MET A 25 2.33 -11.91 5.82
CA MET A 25 2.35 -11.11 7.03
C MET A 25 1.77 -11.88 8.23
N SER A 26 0.64 -12.56 8.04
CA SER A 26 0.01 -13.38 9.08
C SER A 26 0.88 -14.59 9.48
N SER A 27 1.50 -15.24 8.49
CA SER A 27 2.38 -16.40 8.73
C SER A 27 3.63 -16.03 9.52
N ASN A 28 4.25 -14.89 9.23
CA ASN A 28 5.46 -14.46 9.93
C ASN A 28 5.16 -14.05 11.38
N LEU A 29 4.03 -13.38 11.60
CA LEU A 29 3.59 -13.00 12.95
C LEU A 29 3.15 -14.19 13.81
N ASN A 30 2.68 -15.28 13.21
CA ASN A 30 2.23 -16.47 13.92
C ASN A 30 3.32 -17.07 14.84
N MET A 31 4.61 -16.92 14.49
CA MET A 31 5.71 -17.37 15.35
C MET A 31 5.80 -16.63 16.69
N TYR A 32 5.41 -15.35 16.73
CA TYR A 32 5.56 -14.49 17.91
C TYR A 32 4.29 -14.42 18.76
N ILE A 33 3.12 -14.66 18.16
CA ILE A 33 1.81 -14.44 18.80
C ILE A 33 1.16 -15.78 19.24
N LYS A 34 1.83 -16.92 19.01
CA LYS A 34 1.34 -18.28 19.30
C LYS A 34 0.83 -18.51 20.73
N ASN A 35 1.30 -17.74 21.70
CA ASN A 35 0.92 -17.84 23.12
C ASN A 35 -0.02 -16.73 23.62
N LYS A 36 -0.59 -15.90 22.74
CA LYS A 36 -1.48 -14.79 23.14
C LYS A 36 -2.95 -15.12 22.91
N SER A 37 -3.81 -14.42 23.64
CA SER A 37 -5.26 -14.64 23.53
C SER A 37 -5.78 -14.26 22.14
N PRO A 38 -6.71 -15.04 21.56
CA PRO A 38 -7.27 -14.77 20.23
C PRO A 38 -7.99 -13.40 20.15
N LYS A 39 -8.44 -12.87 21.28
CA LYS A 39 -9.05 -11.53 21.39
C LYS A 39 -8.07 -10.39 21.11
N PHE A 40 -6.77 -10.61 21.35
CA PHE A 40 -5.71 -9.66 21.01
C PHE A 40 -5.24 -9.85 19.56
N ILE A 41 -5.19 -11.10 19.11
CA ILE A 41 -4.71 -11.49 17.77
C ILE A 41 -5.60 -10.91 16.67
N LEU A 42 -6.92 -11.01 16.81
CA LEU A 42 -7.88 -10.57 15.79
C LEU A 42 -7.74 -9.08 15.41
N PRO A 43 -7.84 -8.12 16.35
CA PRO A 43 -7.69 -6.70 16.00
C PRO A 43 -6.25 -6.34 15.60
N PHE A 44 -5.25 -7.02 16.18
CA PHE A 44 -3.85 -6.77 15.88
C PHE A 44 -3.49 -7.15 14.44
N CYS A 45 -3.88 -8.35 14.00
CA CYS A 45 -3.65 -8.82 12.63
C CYS A 45 -4.51 -8.08 11.58
N HIS A 46 -5.59 -7.43 12.00
CA HIS A 46 -6.41 -6.62 11.10
C HIS A 46 -5.83 -5.22 10.87
N THR A 47 -5.15 -4.65 11.88
CA THR A 47 -4.62 -3.28 11.86
C THR A 47 -3.15 -3.19 11.47
N ILE A 48 -2.57 -4.29 11.03
CA ILE A 48 -1.16 -4.33 10.64
C ILE A 48 -0.96 -3.91 9.19
N THR A 49 0.10 -3.13 8.98
CA THR A 49 0.60 -2.60 7.71
C THR A 49 2.05 -2.99 7.54
N ASP A 50 2.64 -2.74 6.37
CA ASP A 50 4.05 -3.02 6.08
C ASP A 50 5.02 -2.25 7.00
N GLU A 51 4.70 -1.02 7.40
CA GLU A 51 5.53 -0.23 8.31
C GLU A 51 5.45 -0.74 9.75
N THR A 52 4.24 -1.04 10.21
CA THR A 52 4.02 -1.53 11.57
C THR A 52 4.48 -2.97 11.73
N PHE A 53 4.41 -3.77 10.66
CA PHE A 53 5.00 -5.09 10.58
C PHE A 53 6.53 -5.03 10.73
N ALA A 54 7.21 -4.18 9.97
CA ALA A 54 8.67 -4.06 10.04
C ALA A 54 9.14 -3.70 11.47
N VAL A 55 8.50 -2.68 12.07
CA VAL A 55 8.87 -2.20 13.41
C VAL A 55 8.50 -3.20 14.50
N ASN A 56 7.31 -3.82 14.43
CA ASN A 56 6.92 -4.85 15.41
C ASN A 56 7.81 -6.09 15.29
N TYR A 57 8.15 -6.53 14.07
CA TYR A 57 9.00 -7.71 13.85
C TYR A 57 10.41 -7.51 14.44
N GLU A 58 11.02 -6.35 14.21
CA GLU A 58 12.32 -6.01 14.79
C GLU A 58 12.27 -6.01 16.32
N LYS A 59 11.25 -5.37 16.90
CA LYS A 59 11.11 -5.25 18.36
C LYS A 59 10.71 -6.54 19.06
N PHE A 60 9.92 -7.39 18.41
CA PHE A 60 9.65 -8.75 18.92
C PHE A 60 10.91 -9.61 18.91
N THR A 61 11.79 -9.43 17.92
CA THR A 61 13.10 -10.12 17.86
C THR A 61 14.06 -9.62 18.95
N ALA A 62 13.98 -8.34 19.31
CA ALA A 62 14.78 -7.73 20.39
C ALA A 62 14.31 -8.06 21.82
N GLY A 63 13.16 -8.75 21.99
CA GLY A 63 12.67 -9.23 23.29
C GLY A 63 12.09 -8.17 24.25
N ASN A 64 12.17 -6.87 23.93
CA ASN A 64 11.72 -5.75 24.77
C ASN A 64 10.37 -5.16 24.33
N TRP A 65 9.44 -6.00 23.86
CA TRP A 65 8.17 -5.52 23.30
C TRP A 65 6.95 -5.97 24.11
N SER A 66 6.18 -4.99 24.58
CA SER A 66 4.90 -5.20 25.26
C SER A 66 3.76 -5.23 24.24
N ASP A 67 2.87 -6.21 24.36
CA ASP A 67 1.68 -6.38 23.52
C ASP A 67 0.88 -5.07 23.34
N ARG A 68 0.74 -4.29 24.40
CA ARG A 68 -0.01 -3.01 24.35
C ARG A 68 0.68 -2.00 23.45
N ASN A 69 2.00 -1.92 23.50
CA ASN A 69 2.79 -1.00 22.68
C ASN A 69 2.70 -1.35 21.19
N ALA A 70 2.60 -2.64 20.87
CA ALA A 70 2.40 -3.12 19.51
C ALA A 70 1.05 -2.64 18.93
N ILE A 71 -0.03 -2.69 19.72
CA ILE A 71 -1.34 -2.16 19.31
C ILE A 71 -1.30 -0.64 19.14
N TYR A 72 -0.73 0.08 20.10
CA TYR A 72 -0.64 1.55 20.00
C TYR A 72 0.12 2.00 18.75
N LEU A 73 1.20 1.30 18.40
CA LEU A 73 1.95 1.57 17.17
C LEU A 73 1.08 1.35 15.92
N ASN A 74 0.33 0.24 15.86
CA ASN A 74 -0.56 -0.05 14.73
C ASN A 74 -1.62 1.05 14.55
N PHE A 75 -2.26 1.48 15.65
CA PHE A 75 -3.23 2.56 15.60
C PHE A 75 -2.63 3.90 15.19
N PHE A 76 -1.43 4.24 15.70
CA PHE A 76 -0.76 5.49 15.36
C PHE A 76 -0.41 5.54 13.87
N CYS A 77 0.09 4.45 13.32
CA CYS A 77 0.37 4.35 11.89
C CYS A 77 -0.91 4.46 11.07
N LEU A 78 -1.98 3.76 11.45
CA LEU A 78 -3.27 3.86 10.77
C LEU A 78 -3.79 5.31 10.73
N ILE A 79 -3.75 6.01 11.87
CA ILE A 79 -4.16 7.42 11.95
C ILE A 79 -3.28 8.29 11.06
N SER A 80 -1.96 8.08 11.08
CA SER A 80 -1.02 8.82 10.23
C SER A 80 -1.31 8.62 8.75
N SER A 81 -1.58 7.40 8.31
CA SER A 81 -1.93 7.10 6.92
C SER A 81 -3.29 7.69 6.51
N VAL A 82 -4.29 7.66 7.40
CA VAL A 82 -5.59 8.30 7.16
C VAL A 82 -5.43 9.83 7.03
N LEU A 83 -4.66 10.46 7.91
CA LEU A 83 -4.39 11.89 7.86
C LEU A 83 -3.63 12.26 6.58
N ALA A 84 -2.63 11.47 6.19
CA ALA A 84 -1.89 11.69 4.96
C ALA A 84 -2.80 11.61 3.72
N ASN A 85 -3.69 10.62 3.66
CA ASN A 85 -4.66 10.49 2.57
C ASN A 85 -5.67 11.65 2.58
N PHE A 86 -6.12 12.10 3.74
CA PHE A 86 -7.04 13.23 3.85
C PHE A 86 -6.40 14.54 3.38
N ILE A 87 -5.17 14.82 3.83
CA ILE A 87 -4.39 15.98 3.40
C ILE A 87 -4.09 15.89 1.90
N GLY A 88 -3.71 14.71 1.41
CA GLY A 88 -3.45 14.47 -0.01
C GLY A 88 -4.68 14.67 -0.89
N ALA A 89 -5.87 14.24 -0.43
CA ALA A 89 -7.12 14.47 -1.14
C ALA A 89 -7.47 15.98 -1.17
N PHE A 90 -7.33 16.68 -0.05
CA PHE A 90 -7.61 18.10 0.06
C PHE A 90 -6.65 18.96 -0.78
N LEU A 91 -5.35 18.65 -0.74
CA LEU A 91 -4.34 19.30 -1.59
C LEU A 91 -4.52 18.91 -3.06
N GLY A 92 -4.90 17.67 -3.36
CA GLY A 92 -5.14 17.19 -4.70
C GLY A 92 -6.29 17.93 -5.40
N GLU A 93 -7.32 18.33 -4.65
CA GLU A 93 -8.39 19.19 -5.16
C GLU A 93 -7.91 20.62 -5.44
N SER A 94 -6.97 21.11 -4.63
CA SER A 94 -6.37 22.45 -4.79
C SER A 94 -5.41 22.54 -5.99
N ILE A 95 -4.93 21.40 -6.47
CA ILE A 95 -4.01 21.29 -7.60
C ILE A 95 -4.81 20.86 -8.84
N SER A 96 -5.47 21.82 -9.49
CA SER A 96 -6.05 21.64 -10.81
C SER A 96 -4.93 21.59 -11.86
N ILE A 97 -4.23 20.45 -11.96
CA ILE A 97 -3.38 20.18 -13.11
C ILE A 97 -4.30 20.17 -14.33
N ASP A 98 -4.18 21.22 -15.12
CA ASP A 98 -4.82 21.35 -16.42
C ASP A 98 -4.26 20.23 -17.31
N ARG A 99 -4.96 19.09 -17.33
CA ARG A 99 -4.52 17.84 -17.99
C ARG A 99 -4.19 18.07 -19.47
N PHE A 100 -4.74 19.13 -20.05
CA PHE A 100 -4.50 19.54 -21.43
C PHE A 100 -3.03 19.90 -21.69
N TYR A 101 -2.39 20.67 -20.81
CA TYR A 101 -0.98 21.08 -21.00
C TYR A 101 0.00 19.93 -20.78
N PHE A 102 -0.29 19.03 -19.84
CA PHE A 102 0.55 17.87 -19.57
C PHE A 102 0.54 16.87 -20.75
N TRP A 103 -0.63 16.60 -21.32
CA TRP A 103 -0.76 15.74 -22.50
C TRP A 103 -0.11 16.36 -23.75
N LEU A 104 -0.25 17.67 -23.94
CA LEU A 104 0.35 18.37 -25.08
C LEU A 104 1.90 18.34 -25.03
N HIS A 105 2.50 18.37 -23.83
CA HIS A 105 3.95 18.23 -23.67
C HIS A 105 4.45 16.80 -23.95
N ILE A 106 3.68 15.78 -23.55
CA ILE A 106 3.99 14.37 -23.85
C ILE A 106 3.85 14.09 -25.35
N ASP A 107 2.76 14.54 -25.98
CA ASP A 107 2.56 14.35 -27.42
C ASP A 107 3.65 15.06 -28.24
N PHE A 108 4.07 16.26 -27.83
CA PHE A 108 5.18 16.97 -28.48
C PHE A 108 6.50 16.19 -28.37
N TYR A 109 6.79 15.60 -27.21
CA TYR A 109 7.99 14.79 -27.01
C TYR A 109 7.96 13.50 -27.84
N VAL A 110 6.81 12.83 -27.90
CA VAL A 110 6.60 11.61 -28.70
C VAL A 110 6.71 11.92 -30.19
N TYR A 111 6.13 13.01 -30.67
CA TYR A 111 6.24 13.43 -32.07
C TYR A 111 7.67 13.81 -32.47
N SER A 112 8.40 14.53 -31.61
CA SER A 112 9.80 14.89 -31.85
C SER A 112 10.69 13.64 -31.97
N PHE A 113 10.46 12.65 -31.11
CA PHE A 113 11.21 11.38 -31.15
C PHE A 113 10.86 10.52 -32.38
N ASN A 114 9.58 10.47 -32.76
CA ASN A 114 9.13 9.69 -33.93
C ASN A 114 9.60 10.32 -35.26
N SER A 115 9.65 11.66 -35.33
CA SER A 115 10.22 12.40 -36.47
C SER A 115 11.73 12.18 -36.66
N PHE A 116 12.47 11.93 -35.59
CA PHE A 116 13.89 11.54 -35.67
C PHE A 116 14.09 10.08 -36.10
N SER A 117 13.15 9.18 -35.80
CA SER A 117 13.23 7.76 -36.19
C SER A 117 12.89 7.51 -37.65
N ASN A 118 12.09 8.37 -38.29
CA ASN A 118 11.59 8.18 -39.67
C ASN A 118 12.48 8.85 -40.74
N LYS A 119 13.67 9.36 -40.35
CA LYS A 119 14.68 9.95 -41.25
C LYS A 119 15.93 9.08 -41.46
N LYS A 120 15.89 7.82 -41.03
CA LYS A 120 16.87 6.77 -41.39
C LYS A 120 16.18 5.70 -42.22
#